data_AF-A0AAU9LNJ7-F1
#
_entry.id   AF-A0AAU9LNJ7-F1
#
_cell.length_a   1.000
_cell.length_b   1.000
_cell.length_c   1.000
_cell.angle_alpha   90.00
_cell.angle_beta   90.00
_cell.angle_gamma   90.00
#
_symmetry.space_group_name_H-M   'P 1'
#
loop_
_entity.id
_entity.type
_entity.pdbx_description
1 polymer ?
#
loop_
_entity_poly.entity_id
_entity_poly.type
_entity_poly.pdbx_seq_one_letter_code
_entity_poly.pdbx_strand_id
1 'polypeptide(L)'
;MDTSANVLELTALPPLSPTMERAFTEAFADMSELENSEAKTKHLTSSPTPASLTAVLHNYPMHKSEIRNMSPSGDKKHTSKDAMEGKRARRSAIEKKSRQRRQNVLKTMRDEVKQLEHKYSELTLVAHASVKDQKALLKLLQQYKEFQKTVKSLSDEDMEEKKQVWDSGVPPSSSFKAQFTKLTTAECYALVRDSYEEMQRFNNAEHFVSTGANFMGWTDKRKYDSRSGALQYGFTKRFPLEDAEELLTKSWDIFLDAPKFKTMSFDRSVNIRYEVLQRMSDDLVIVRRDHKIPNVETTFVSVQVIFRVQTAIGYTLCMRTIPSPEIQKMQEPHEYFYDIFHWAQFNRMYDEFGNPAGCELMSAGSIGDQNQLKSTYWLFELVCSILRELSMPMKKTNNSAQRARRLKIEKKSRQRRQGSLIVMRDEVKVLEREYLHLALNVAKKSRQAATSKYVSEDDLHERDILLDPTQVQTLRQKFLRLVSTTVALRNKQKQFCKILNVQQLFRDLSQTLATEFVDADNDPRRNVVYHATCYRDVLCHHA
;
A
#
# COMPACT_ATOMS: atom_id res chain seq x y z
N MET A 1 30.30 52.70 -19.83
CA MET A 1 30.66 52.39 -18.43
C MET A 1 29.77 51.24 -18.03
N ASP A 2 30.28 50.04 -18.30
CA ASP A 2 29.62 48.76 -18.10
C ASP A 2 29.75 48.34 -16.63
N THR A 3 28.64 47.93 -16.04
CA THR A 3 28.62 47.15 -14.79
C THR A 3 28.01 45.79 -15.11
N SER A 4 28.90 44.80 -15.25
CA SER A 4 28.53 43.40 -15.40
C SER A 4 27.91 42.87 -14.11
N ALA A 5 26.74 42.24 -14.23
CA ALA A 5 26.18 41.42 -13.18
C ALA A 5 26.99 40.11 -13.13
N ASN A 6 27.69 39.89 -12.01
CA ASN A 6 28.34 38.61 -11.72
C ASN A 6 27.26 37.53 -11.53
N VAL A 7 27.08 36.72 -12.57
CA VAL A 7 26.43 35.40 -12.46
C VAL A 7 27.38 34.53 -11.63
N LEU A 8 26.94 34.12 -10.45
CA LEU A 8 27.63 33.12 -9.63
C LEU A 8 27.61 31.79 -10.38
N GLU A 9 28.70 31.50 -11.07
CA GLU A 9 29.00 30.21 -11.67
C GLU A 9 29.31 29.21 -10.55
N LEU A 10 28.30 28.48 -10.07
CA LEU A 10 28.51 27.30 -9.24
C LEU A 10 29.26 26.27 -10.10
N THR A 11 30.50 25.96 -9.69
CA THR A 11 31.31 24.89 -10.27
C THR A 11 30.47 23.62 -10.42
N ALA A 12 30.36 23.15 -11.66
CA ALA A 12 29.53 22.02 -12.06
C ALA A 12 29.72 20.80 -11.15
N LEU A 13 28.60 20.27 -10.65
CA LEU A 13 28.55 18.93 -10.06
C LEU A 13 29.05 17.90 -11.09
N PRO A 14 29.74 16.83 -10.67
CA PRO A 14 30.13 15.78 -11.61
C PRO A 14 28.88 15.13 -12.23
N PRO A 15 28.98 14.68 -13.50
CA PRO A 15 27.87 14.04 -14.18
C PRO A 15 27.39 12.80 -13.42
N LEU A 16 26.08 12.56 -13.46
CA LEU A 16 25.46 11.35 -12.94
C LEU A 16 26.13 10.13 -13.61
N SER A 17 26.13 8.96 -12.96
CA SER A 17 26.61 7.74 -13.63
C SER A 17 25.89 7.58 -14.98
N PRO A 18 26.53 7.12 -16.06
CA PRO A 18 25.91 7.06 -17.39
C PRO A 18 24.57 6.31 -17.41
N THR A 19 24.32 5.40 -16.46
CA THR A 19 23.04 4.70 -16.28
C THR A 19 21.98 5.57 -15.62
N MET A 20 22.33 6.34 -14.59
CA MET A 20 21.41 7.32 -13.97
C MET A 20 21.22 8.52 -14.89
N GLU A 21 22.28 9.04 -15.49
CA GLU A 21 22.21 10.08 -16.49
C GLU A 21 21.33 9.65 -17.65
N ARG A 22 21.41 8.40 -18.12
CA ARG A 22 20.50 7.87 -19.15
C ARG A 22 19.07 7.67 -18.64
N ALA A 23 18.85 7.18 -17.42
CA ALA A 23 17.50 7.03 -16.86
C ALA A 23 16.82 8.39 -16.60
N PHE A 24 17.58 9.40 -16.18
CA PHE A 24 17.11 10.77 -16.01
C PHE A 24 16.95 11.44 -17.39
N THR A 25 17.95 11.36 -18.27
CA THR A 25 17.91 11.97 -19.62
C THR A 25 16.83 11.34 -20.51
N GLU A 26 16.61 10.02 -20.49
CA GLU A 26 15.47 9.38 -21.19
C GLU A 26 14.13 9.82 -20.58
N ALA A 27 14.05 9.97 -19.25
CA ALA A 27 12.86 10.52 -18.61
C ALA A 27 12.64 12.01 -18.93
N PHE A 28 13.63 12.76 -19.41
CA PHE A 28 13.51 14.21 -19.67
C PHE A 28 13.63 14.61 -21.14
N ALA A 29 14.19 13.76 -22.01
CA ALA A 29 14.24 13.98 -23.45
C ALA A 29 12.83 14.01 -24.07
N ASP A 30 11.91 13.17 -23.57
CA ASP A 30 10.48 13.15 -23.94
C ASP A 30 9.75 14.49 -23.67
N MET A 31 10.26 15.35 -22.77
CA MET A 31 9.62 16.65 -22.50
C MET A 31 9.98 17.71 -23.54
N SER A 32 11.15 17.60 -24.19
CA SER A 32 11.54 18.51 -25.29
C SER A 32 10.79 18.22 -26.60
N GLU A 33 10.28 16.99 -26.78
CA GLU A 33 9.47 16.61 -27.95
C GLU A 33 8.00 17.05 -27.82
N LEU A 34 7.51 17.25 -26.60
CA LEU A 34 6.16 17.77 -26.33
C LEU A 34 6.02 19.28 -26.64
N GLU A 35 7.09 20.06 -26.58
CA GLU A 35 7.06 21.48 -27.00
C GLU A 35 7.01 21.65 -28.54
N ASN A 36 7.36 20.63 -29.33
CA ASN A 36 7.41 20.71 -30.79
C ASN A 36 6.16 20.13 -31.50
N SER A 37 5.20 19.54 -30.79
CA SER A 37 4.06 18.84 -31.40
C SER A 37 2.71 19.58 -31.34
N GLU A 38 2.61 20.73 -30.65
CA GLU A 38 1.35 21.51 -30.58
C GLU A 38 1.15 22.52 -31.72
N ALA A 39 1.64 22.20 -32.92
CA ALA A 39 1.39 23.01 -34.13
C ALA A 39 0.89 22.16 -35.31
N LYS A 40 -0.09 21.30 -35.09
CA LYS A 40 -1.07 20.85 -36.11
C LYS A 40 -2.00 19.80 -35.48
N THR A 41 -3.28 20.11 -35.38
CA THR A 41 -4.38 19.37 -36.04
C THR A 41 -5.71 20.05 -35.71
N LYS A 42 -6.40 20.52 -36.77
CA LYS A 42 -7.79 21.01 -36.73
C LYS A 42 -8.75 19.88 -37.15
N HIS A 43 -9.94 19.91 -36.54
CA HIS A 43 -11.26 19.49 -37.04
C HIS A 43 -11.58 17.98 -37.24
N LEU A 44 -12.56 17.47 -36.47
CA LEU A 44 -13.92 17.13 -36.95
C LEU A 44 -14.85 16.62 -35.82
N THR A 45 -15.93 17.37 -35.65
CA THR A 45 -17.30 17.09 -35.17
C THR A 45 -17.78 15.63 -35.05
N SER A 46 -18.48 15.30 -33.96
CA SER A 46 -19.97 15.21 -33.90
C SER A 46 -20.46 14.41 -32.67
N SER A 47 -21.52 14.92 -32.06
CA SER A 47 -22.35 14.33 -31.00
C SER A 47 -23.31 13.26 -31.58
N PRO A 48 -23.99 12.43 -30.77
CA PRO A 48 -25.28 12.86 -30.18
C PRO A 48 -25.65 12.27 -28.80
N THR A 49 -26.53 12.99 -28.11
CA THR A 49 -27.45 12.52 -27.04
C THR A 49 -28.69 11.86 -27.68
N PRO A 50 -29.46 10.98 -27.01
CA PRO A 50 -30.58 11.50 -26.19
C PRO A 50 -31.05 10.67 -24.96
N ALA A 51 -31.72 11.40 -24.03
CA ALA A 51 -32.97 11.14 -23.29
C ALA A 51 -33.42 9.68 -22.99
N SER A 52 -33.69 9.28 -21.73
CA SER A 52 -34.80 9.62 -20.80
C SER A 52 -35.82 8.47 -20.67
N LEU A 53 -36.29 8.22 -19.43
CA LEU A 53 -37.64 7.77 -18.99
C LEU A 53 -37.68 6.64 -17.94
N THR A 54 -38.01 7.08 -16.71
CA THR A 54 -39.08 6.61 -15.80
C THR A 54 -39.43 5.12 -15.63
N ALA A 55 -39.36 4.71 -14.35
CA ALA A 55 -40.40 4.07 -13.50
C ALA A 55 -40.97 2.68 -13.85
N VAL A 56 -41.02 1.79 -12.85
CA VAL A 56 -42.24 1.39 -12.10
C VAL A 56 -41.96 0.17 -11.19
N LEU A 57 -42.66 0.21 -10.04
CA LEU A 57 -42.74 -0.73 -8.92
C LEU A 57 -43.38 -2.11 -9.22
N HIS A 58 -43.17 -3.00 -8.24
CA HIS A 58 -44.01 -4.13 -7.79
C HIS A 58 -43.78 -5.53 -8.37
N ASN A 59 -43.48 -6.47 -7.47
CA ASN A 59 -43.83 -7.89 -7.60
C ASN A 59 -44.04 -8.51 -6.20
N TYR A 60 -45.27 -8.91 -5.90
CA TYR A 60 -45.62 -9.91 -4.87
C TYR A 60 -45.95 -11.24 -5.57
N PRO A 61 -45.63 -12.41 -5.00
CA PRO A 61 -45.90 -13.69 -5.63
C PRO A 61 -47.31 -14.20 -5.35
N MET A 62 -48.04 -14.51 -6.42
CA MET A 62 -49.29 -15.27 -6.42
C MET A 62 -49.05 -16.75 -6.09
N HIS A 63 -49.68 -17.27 -5.03
CA HIS A 63 -49.78 -18.70 -4.76
C HIS A 63 -51.06 -19.25 -5.39
N LYS A 64 -50.93 -20.00 -6.48
CA LYS A 64 -52.00 -20.80 -7.08
C LYS A 64 -52.26 -22.05 -6.24
N SER A 65 -53.51 -22.35 -5.94
CA SER A 65 -53.94 -23.72 -5.64
C SER A 65 -55.24 -24.01 -6.37
N GLU A 66 -55.18 -25.00 -7.26
CA GLU A 66 -56.30 -25.59 -7.97
C GLU A 66 -57.22 -26.34 -7.00
N ILE A 67 -58.51 -26.01 -7.00
CA ILE A 67 -59.54 -26.85 -6.41
C ILE A 67 -60.46 -27.30 -7.54
N ARG A 68 -60.25 -28.55 -7.97
CA ARG A 68 -61.02 -29.28 -8.97
C ARG A 68 -62.36 -29.69 -8.34
N ASN A 69 -63.43 -29.00 -8.73
CA ASN A 69 -64.81 -29.35 -8.38
C ASN A 69 -65.29 -30.50 -9.28
N MET A 70 -65.69 -31.63 -8.68
CA MET A 70 -66.56 -32.62 -9.31
C MET A 70 -67.68 -32.93 -8.31
N SER A 71 -68.92 -32.81 -8.76
CA SER A 71 -70.12 -33.23 -8.04
C SER A 71 -71.05 -34.01 -8.96
N PRO A 72 -71.92 -34.86 -8.39
CA PRO A 72 -72.24 -36.17 -8.95
C PRO A 72 -73.64 -36.21 -9.58
N SER A 73 -73.87 -37.20 -10.44
CA SER A 73 -75.22 -37.61 -10.87
C SER A 73 -75.41 -39.08 -10.55
N GLY A 74 -76.51 -39.42 -9.88
CA GLY A 74 -76.82 -40.78 -9.46
C GLY A 74 -78.04 -40.81 -8.56
N ASP A 75 -79.20 -40.90 -9.19
CA ASP A 75 -80.51 -41.12 -8.59
C ASP A 75 -80.53 -42.28 -7.59
N LYS A 76 -81.16 -42.06 -6.43
CA LYS A 76 -81.96 -43.08 -5.72
C LYS A 76 -82.82 -42.44 -4.62
N LYS A 77 -84.12 -42.63 -4.80
CA LYS A 77 -85.24 -42.19 -3.97
C LYS A 77 -85.29 -43.06 -2.70
N HIS A 78 -84.88 -42.52 -1.55
CA HIS A 78 -85.13 -43.12 -0.22
C HIS A 78 -85.44 -42.02 0.82
N THR A 79 -86.58 -42.20 1.49
CA THR A 79 -87.01 -41.65 2.80
C THR A 79 -86.56 -40.22 3.18
N SER A 80 -87.47 -39.25 2.99
CA SER A 80 -87.25 -37.81 3.18
C SER A 80 -87.05 -37.31 4.61
N LYS A 81 -87.11 -38.18 5.64
CA LYS A 81 -86.96 -37.77 7.04
C LYS A 81 -85.50 -37.89 7.54
N ASP A 82 -84.80 -38.95 7.18
CA ASP A 82 -83.41 -39.20 7.62
C ASP A 82 -82.38 -38.31 6.89
N ALA A 83 -82.68 -37.90 5.66
CA ALA A 83 -81.82 -37.03 4.87
C ALA A 83 -81.74 -35.59 5.42
N MET A 84 -82.80 -35.09 6.07
CA MET A 84 -82.78 -33.78 6.74
C MET A 84 -81.97 -33.82 8.03
N GLU A 85 -82.07 -34.91 8.79
CA GLU A 85 -81.32 -35.11 10.03
C GLU A 85 -79.81 -35.24 9.77
N GLY A 86 -79.42 -35.95 8.71
CA GLY A 86 -78.04 -36.01 8.24
C GLY A 86 -77.46 -34.65 7.83
N LYS A 87 -78.26 -33.77 7.20
CA LYS A 87 -77.84 -32.39 6.86
C LYS A 87 -77.68 -31.52 8.12
N ARG A 88 -78.55 -31.69 9.11
CA ARG A 88 -78.46 -30.99 10.42
C ARG A 88 -77.20 -31.42 11.18
N ALA A 89 -76.92 -32.73 11.25
CA ALA A 89 -75.72 -33.26 11.89
C ALA A 89 -74.43 -32.76 11.21
N ARG A 90 -74.40 -32.70 9.88
CA ARG A 90 -73.24 -32.15 9.12
C ARG A 90 -73.01 -30.67 9.41
N ARG A 91 -74.07 -29.85 9.46
CA ARG A 91 -73.95 -28.42 9.81
C ARG A 91 -73.40 -28.23 11.23
N SER A 92 -73.91 -29.00 12.20
CA SER A 92 -73.41 -28.97 13.58
C SER A 92 -71.94 -29.40 13.69
N ALA A 93 -71.52 -30.41 12.92
CA ALA A 93 -70.12 -30.86 12.90
C ALA A 93 -69.17 -29.82 12.28
N ILE A 94 -69.59 -29.14 11.21
CA ILE A 94 -68.83 -28.05 10.59
C ILE A 94 -68.72 -26.87 11.55
N GLU A 95 -69.81 -26.51 12.21
CA GLU A 95 -69.80 -25.42 13.18
C GLU A 95 -68.91 -25.73 14.37
N LYS A 96 -68.96 -26.96 14.91
CA LYS A 96 -68.07 -27.40 16.00
C LYS A 96 -66.60 -27.36 15.58
N LYS A 97 -66.26 -27.82 14.37
CA LYS A 97 -64.90 -27.70 13.82
C LYS A 97 -64.47 -26.25 13.61
N SER A 98 -65.37 -25.38 13.14
CA SER A 98 -65.11 -23.94 12.98
C SER A 98 -64.87 -23.26 14.32
N ARG A 99 -65.67 -23.56 15.34
CA ARG A 99 -65.49 -23.07 16.72
C ARG A 99 -64.15 -23.53 17.29
N GLN A 100 -63.80 -24.81 17.10
CA GLN A 100 -62.50 -25.34 17.54
C GLN A 100 -61.31 -24.65 16.87
N ARG A 101 -61.39 -24.41 15.54
CA ARG A 101 -60.34 -23.68 14.82
C ARG A 101 -60.18 -22.26 15.36
N ARG A 102 -61.29 -21.54 15.58
CA ARG A 102 -61.26 -20.20 16.17
C ARG A 102 -60.65 -20.19 17.58
N GLN A 103 -61.00 -21.18 18.41
CA GLN A 103 -60.40 -21.32 19.74
C GLN A 103 -58.89 -21.60 19.67
N ASN A 104 -58.45 -22.47 18.75
CA ASN A 104 -57.03 -22.76 18.57
C ASN A 104 -56.26 -21.52 18.09
N VAL A 105 -56.79 -20.75 17.14
CA VAL A 105 -56.18 -19.50 16.66
C VAL A 105 -56.06 -18.49 17.81
N LEU A 106 -57.12 -18.30 18.61
CA LEU A 106 -57.07 -17.40 19.77
C LEU A 106 -56.05 -17.86 20.82
N LYS A 107 -55.88 -19.17 21.00
CA LYS A 107 -54.86 -19.72 21.90
C LYS A 107 -53.45 -19.39 21.38
N THR A 108 -53.18 -19.65 20.10
CA THR A 108 -51.90 -19.31 19.46
C THR A 108 -51.58 -17.82 19.58
N MET A 109 -52.55 -16.95 19.30
CA MET A 109 -52.36 -15.50 19.43
C MET A 109 -52.03 -15.09 20.87
N ARG A 110 -52.67 -15.69 21.89
CA ARG A 110 -52.34 -15.41 23.30
C ARG A 110 -50.93 -15.85 23.66
N ASP A 111 -50.49 -16.99 23.15
CA ASP A 111 -49.15 -17.50 23.40
C ASP A 111 -48.09 -16.62 22.73
N GLU A 112 -48.36 -16.12 21.51
CA GLU A 112 -47.51 -15.15 20.81
C GLU A 112 -47.43 -13.81 21.55
N VAL A 113 -48.55 -13.27 22.02
CA VAL A 113 -48.57 -12.03 22.82
C VAL A 113 -47.74 -12.19 24.09
N LYS A 114 -47.87 -13.31 24.81
CA LYS A 114 -47.04 -13.58 26.00
C LYS A 114 -45.55 -13.66 25.67
N GLN A 115 -45.18 -14.27 24.54
CA GLN A 115 -43.78 -14.31 24.11
C GLN A 115 -43.25 -12.92 23.75
N LEU A 116 -44.06 -12.08 23.12
CA LEU A 116 -43.70 -10.70 22.80
C LEU A 116 -43.55 -9.85 24.07
N GLU A 117 -44.45 -9.98 25.03
CA GLU A 117 -44.36 -9.31 26.33
C GLU A 117 -43.07 -9.71 27.07
N HIS A 118 -42.72 -11.00 27.07
CA HIS A 118 -41.46 -11.49 27.65
C HIS A 118 -40.25 -10.85 26.97
N LYS A 119 -40.17 -10.90 25.63
CA LYS A 119 -39.07 -10.30 24.86
C LYS A 119 -38.96 -8.79 25.09
N TYR A 120 -40.09 -8.09 25.18
CA TYR A 120 -40.10 -6.65 25.46
C TYR A 120 -39.55 -6.35 26.85
N SER A 121 -39.88 -7.17 27.86
CA SER A 121 -39.35 -7.04 29.21
C SER A 121 -37.83 -7.26 29.27
N GLU A 122 -37.31 -8.25 28.54
CA GLU A 122 -35.87 -8.50 28.43
C GLU A 122 -35.15 -7.33 27.73
N LEU A 123 -35.70 -6.85 26.61
CA LEU A 123 -35.11 -5.73 25.86
C LEU A 123 -35.05 -4.44 26.71
N THR A 124 -36.08 -4.22 27.52
CA THR A 124 -36.16 -3.07 28.44
C THR A 124 -35.06 -3.14 29.50
N LEU A 125 -34.78 -4.33 30.05
CA LEU A 125 -33.68 -4.52 31.00
C LEU A 125 -32.31 -4.25 30.37
N VAL A 126 -32.09 -4.75 29.14
CA VAL A 126 -30.85 -4.49 28.39
C VAL A 126 -30.68 -3.00 28.09
N ALA A 127 -31.73 -2.32 27.65
CA ALA A 127 -31.70 -0.88 27.39
C ALA A 127 -31.32 -0.08 28.65
N HIS A 128 -31.90 -0.42 29.81
CA HIS A 128 -31.52 0.22 31.08
C HIS A 128 -30.07 -0.04 31.47
N ALA A 129 -29.54 -1.25 31.26
CA ALA A 129 -28.14 -1.55 31.50
C ALA A 129 -27.22 -0.74 30.58
N SER A 130 -27.54 -0.65 29.28
CA SER A 130 -26.76 0.13 28.32
C SER A 130 -26.74 1.63 28.63
N VAL A 131 -27.84 2.21 29.09
CA VAL A 131 -27.88 3.63 29.52
C VAL A 131 -26.98 3.86 30.75
N LYS A 132 -26.94 2.89 31.68
CA LYS A 132 -26.07 2.96 32.86
C LYS A 132 -24.59 2.92 32.45
N ASP A 133 -24.23 2.06 31.52
CA ASP A 133 -22.87 1.94 31.00
C ASP A 133 -22.45 3.19 30.23
N GLN A 134 -23.35 3.75 29.41
CA GLN A 134 -23.10 5.03 28.71
C GLN A 134 -22.82 6.17 29.70
N LYS A 135 -23.57 6.24 30.80
CA LYS A 135 -23.35 7.24 31.86
C LYS A 135 -22.00 7.04 32.56
N ALA A 136 -21.60 5.80 32.81
CA ALA A 136 -20.29 5.48 33.40
C ALA A 136 -19.14 5.88 32.46
N LEU A 137 -19.27 5.60 31.16
CA LEU A 137 -18.28 5.96 30.15
C LEU A 137 -18.10 7.48 30.04
N LEU A 138 -19.20 8.24 30.02
CA LEU A 138 -19.15 9.70 30.00
C LEU A 138 -18.46 10.28 31.25
N LYS A 139 -18.71 9.69 32.41
CA LYS A 139 -18.03 10.08 33.65
C LYS A 139 -16.52 9.80 33.58
N LEU A 140 -16.13 8.66 33.03
CA LEU A 140 -14.72 8.31 32.85
C LEU A 140 -14.02 9.24 31.86
N LEU A 141 -14.68 9.59 30.74
CA LEU A 141 -14.16 10.57 29.77
C LEU A 141 -13.97 11.95 30.40
N GLN A 142 -14.90 12.37 31.26
CA GLN A 142 -14.77 13.63 32.00
C GLN A 142 -13.57 13.60 32.95
N GLN A 143 -13.41 12.52 33.71
CA GLN A 143 -12.25 12.34 34.60
C GLN A 143 -10.92 12.30 33.84
N TYR A 144 -10.89 11.65 32.68
CA TYR A 144 -9.72 11.63 31.80
C TYR A 144 -9.38 13.04 31.29
N LYS A 145 -10.36 13.83 30.88
CA LYS A 145 -10.15 15.23 30.47
C LYS A 145 -9.61 16.10 31.61
N GLU A 146 -10.14 15.92 32.83
CA GLU A 146 -9.65 16.63 34.02
C GLU A 146 -8.22 16.23 34.35
N PHE A 147 -7.92 14.93 34.36
CA PHE A 147 -6.56 14.42 34.54
C PHE A 147 -5.60 14.99 33.48
N GLN A 148 -6.01 14.96 32.21
CA GLN A 148 -5.20 15.49 31.11
C GLN A 148 -4.96 16.99 31.28
N LYS A 149 -5.97 17.75 31.73
CA LYS A 149 -5.83 19.18 32.03
C LYS A 149 -4.84 19.43 33.18
N THR A 150 -4.90 18.64 34.25
CA THR A 150 -3.98 18.72 35.39
C THR A 150 -2.55 18.34 34.99
N VAL A 151 -2.37 17.29 34.19
CA VAL A 151 -1.06 16.90 33.65
C VAL A 151 -0.50 18.01 32.76
N LYS A 152 -1.35 18.64 31.94
CA LYS A 152 -0.95 19.75 31.07
C LYS A 152 -0.56 20.99 31.88
N SER A 153 -1.33 21.36 32.90
CA SER A 153 -0.97 22.49 33.79
C SER A 153 0.32 22.23 34.57
N LEU A 154 0.56 20.99 35.00
CA LEU A 154 1.84 20.61 35.63
C LEU A 154 3.01 20.57 34.64
N SER A 155 2.75 20.38 33.34
CA SER A 155 3.79 20.52 32.30
C SER A 155 3.99 21.96 31.84
N ASP A 156 2.95 22.79 31.91
CA ASP A 156 2.97 24.18 31.44
C ASP A 156 3.80 25.08 32.38
N GLU A 157 3.88 24.75 33.68
CA GLU A 157 4.75 25.45 34.65
C GLU A 157 6.26 25.25 34.38
N ASP A 158 6.65 24.18 33.67
CA ASP A 158 8.03 23.94 33.22
C ASP A 158 8.31 24.41 31.76
N MET A 159 7.28 24.84 31.02
CA MET A 159 7.34 25.02 29.55
C MET A 159 7.31 26.48 29.07
N GLU A 160 6.94 27.45 29.91
CA GLU A 160 6.96 28.87 29.55
C GLU A 160 8.38 29.46 29.42
N GLU A 161 9.43 28.77 29.89
CA GLU A 161 10.81 29.30 29.90
C GLU A 161 11.83 28.60 28.97
N LYS A 162 11.41 27.58 28.20
CA LYS A 162 12.24 27.02 27.13
C LYS A 162 11.48 27.01 25.82
N LYS A 163 11.70 28.06 25.02
CA LYS A 163 11.52 28.00 23.55
C LYS A 163 12.03 26.63 23.10
N GLN A 164 11.15 25.75 22.59
CA GLN A 164 11.53 24.43 22.05
C GLN A 164 12.27 24.62 20.72
N VAL A 165 13.38 25.35 20.77
CA VAL A 165 14.36 25.44 19.72
C VAL A 165 15.28 24.26 19.93
N TRP A 166 15.27 23.35 18.98
CA TRP A 166 16.25 22.29 18.90
C TRP A 166 17.22 22.62 17.78
N ASP A 167 18.51 22.68 18.08
CA ASP A 167 19.56 23.03 17.12
C ASP A 167 20.68 21.98 17.17
N SER A 168 21.03 21.43 16.02
CA SER A 168 22.11 20.45 15.88
C SER A 168 23.41 21.04 15.32
N GLY A 169 23.57 22.38 15.30
CA GLY A 169 24.78 23.06 14.83
C GLY A 169 24.59 23.90 13.57
N VAL A 170 23.40 24.47 13.36
CA VAL A 170 23.19 25.47 12.32
C VAL A 170 23.88 26.78 12.74
N PRO A 171 24.53 27.53 11.84
CA PRO A 171 25.11 28.82 12.19
C PRO A 171 24.05 29.81 12.72
N PRO A 172 24.37 30.65 13.70
CA PRO A 172 23.45 31.71 14.14
C PRO A 172 23.28 32.76 13.03
N SER A 173 22.08 33.33 12.90
CA SER A 173 21.78 34.38 11.92
C SER A 173 20.82 35.42 12.48
N SER A 174 20.84 36.60 11.87
CA SER A 174 19.94 37.71 12.20
C SER A 174 18.48 37.36 11.89
N SER A 175 18.23 36.61 10.81
CA SER A 175 16.89 36.14 10.47
C SER A 175 16.32 35.22 11.55
N PHE A 176 17.13 34.41 12.24
CA PHE A 176 16.70 33.56 13.34
C PHE A 176 16.23 34.34 14.57
N LYS A 177 16.77 35.55 14.77
CA LYS A 177 16.35 36.44 15.86
C LYS A 177 15.11 37.25 15.52
N ALA A 178 14.70 37.28 14.25
CA ALA A 178 13.52 38.01 13.82
C ALA A 178 12.25 37.43 14.46
N GLN A 179 11.38 38.30 14.96
CA GLN A 179 10.15 37.89 15.63
C GLN A 179 9.09 37.49 14.60
N PHE A 180 8.69 36.22 14.59
CA PHE A 180 7.58 35.75 13.75
C PHE A 180 6.25 36.42 14.14
N THR A 181 5.53 36.92 13.15
CA THR A 181 4.18 37.45 13.34
C THR A 181 3.19 36.30 13.43
N LYS A 182 2.65 36.06 14.63
CA LYS A 182 1.65 35.00 14.85
C LYS A 182 0.43 35.22 13.95
N LEU A 183 -0.01 34.14 13.30
CA LEU A 183 -1.19 34.15 12.47
C LEU A 183 -2.47 34.00 13.30
N THR A 184 -3.54 34.63 12.85
CA THR A 184 -4.87 34.41 13.42
C THR A 184 -5.42 33.03 13.03
N THR A 185 -6.40 32.56 13.78
CA THR A 185 -7.11 31.31 13.48
C THR A 185 -7.73 31.31 12.07
N ALA A 186 -8.29 32.44 11.64
CA ALA A 186 -8.90 32.58 10.32
C ALA A 186 -7.86 32.46 9.18
N GLU A 187 -6.70 33.11 9.33
CA GLU A 187 -5.60 33.05 8.35
C GLU A 187 -5.04 31.63 8.24
N CYS A 188 -4.82 30.96 9.38
CA CYS A 188 -4.36 29.58 9.41
C CYS A 188 -5.33 28.62 8.69
N TYR A 189 -6.64 28.73 8.96
CA TYR A 189 -7.63 27.89 8.28
C TYR A 189 -7.79 28.23 6.79
N ALA A 190 -7.57 29.49 6.39
CA ALA A 190 -7.50 29.86 4.98
C ALA A 190 -6.34 29.15 4.29
N LEU A 191 -5.13 29.16 4.88
CA LEU A 191 -3.97 28.44 4.35
C LEU A 191 -4.20 26.93 4.23
N VAL A 192 -4.85 26.31 5.23
CA VAL A 192 -5.23 24.89 5.18
C VAL A 192 -6.19 24.62 4.03
N ARG A 193 -7.20 25.48 3.83
CA ARG A 193 -8.18 25.35 2.74
C ARG A 193 -7.51 25.49 1.38
N ASP A 194 -6.70 26.52 1.19
CA ASP A 194 -5.99 26.79 -0.06
C ASP A 194 -5.06 25.62 -0.43
N SER A 195 -4.35 25.09 0.57
CA SER A 195 -3.52 23.88 0.43
C SER A 195 -4.36 22.68 0.00
N TYR A 196 -5.52 22.47 0.63
CA TYR A 196 -6.41 21.36 0.29
C TYR A 196 -6.99 21.48 -1.12
N GLU A 197 -7.41 22.67 -1.55
CA GLU A 197 -7.88 22.89 -2.91
C GLU A 197 -6.80 22.58 -3.95
N GLU A 198 -5.55 22.96 -3.68
CA GLU A 198 -4.43 22.66 -4.57
C GLU A 198 -4.13 21.16 -4.64
N MET A 199 -4.16 20.47 -3.49
CA MET A 199 -4.07 19.00 -3.44
C MET A 199 -5.20 18.33 -4.23
N GLN A 200 -6.43 18.83 -4.14
CA GLN A 200 -7.56 18.30 -4.90
C GLN A 200 -7.39 18.53 -6.40
N ARG A 201 -6.88 19.71 -6.82
CA ARG A 201 -6.57 19.96 -8.23
C ARG A 201 -5.53 18.98 -8.75
N PHE A 202 -4.48 18.68 -7.99
CA PHE A 202 -3.52 17.65 -8.35
C PHE A 202 -4.20 16.28 -8.45
N ASN A 203 -4.97 15.86 -7.45
CA ASN A 203 -5.59 14.53 -7.47
C ASN A 203 -6.60 14.33 -8.60
N ASN A 204 -7.32 15.38 -8.98
CA ASN A 204 -8.30 15.37 -10.06
C ASN A 204 -7.70 15.71 -11.43
N ALA A 205 -6.39 15.99 -11.49
CA ALA A 205 -5.73 16.32 -12.74
C ALA A 205 -5.70 15.10 -13.68
N GLU A 206 -6.06 15.35 -14.94
CA GLU A 206 -5.87 14.37 -16.02
C GLU A 206 -4.47 14.50 -16.63
N HIS A 207 -4.04 13.46 -17.35
CA HIS A 207 -2.79 13.41 -18.12
C HIS A 207 -1.51 13.57 -17.27
N PHE A 208 -1.30 12.66 -16.34
CA PHE A 208 0.01 12.50 -15.70
C PHE A 208 1.01 11.83 -16.64
N VAL A 209 2.25 12.33 -16.62
CA VAL A 209 3.40 11.63 -17.19
C VAL A 209 3.96 10.71 -16.10
N SER A 210 4.25 9.47 -16.44
CA SER A 210 4.94 8.51 -15.56
C SER A 210 6.15 7.97 -16.28
N THR A 211 7.25 7.76 -15.57
CA THR A 211 8.42 7.06 -16.13
C THR A 211 8.16 5.57 -16.33
N GLY A 212 7.05 5.04 -15.79
CA GLY A 212 6.77 3.61 -15.74
C GLY A 212 7.67 2.84 -14.76
N ALA A 213 8.56 3.54 -14.05
CA ALA A 213 9.44 2.93 -13.08
C ALA A 213 8.62 2.40 -11.89
N ASN A 214 8.90 1.15 -11.52
CA ASN A 214 8.44 0.56 -10.28
C ASN A 214 9.64 0.21 -9.42
N PHE A 215 9.90 1.01 -8.38
CA PHE A 215 11.04 0.80 -7.49
C PHE A 215 10.54 0.46 -6.08
N MET A 216 10.81 -0.76 -5.62
CA MET A 216 10.39 -1.24 -4.30
C MET A 216 8.88 -1.07 -4.02
N GLY A 217 8.04 -1.16 -5.06
CA GLY A 217 6.59 -0.98 -4.97
C GLY A 217 6.11 0.46 -5.09
N TRP A 218 7.01 1.42 -5.30
CA TRP A 218 6.68 2.80 -5.63
C TRP A 218 6.46 2.98 -7.12
N THR A 219 5.41 3.72 -7.48
CA THR A 219 5.16 4.21 -8.83
C THR A 219 5.15 5.72 -8.83
N ASP A 220 5.70 6.34 -9.87
CA ASP A 220 5.74 7.79 -10.02
C ASP A 220 4.63 8.30 -10.95
N LYS A 221 4.19 9.52 -10.67
CA LYS A 221 3.41 10.37 -11.56
C LYS A 221 3.90 11.81 -11.43
N ARG A 222 3.93 12.55 -12.52
CA ARG A 222 4.30 13.96 -12.53
C ARG A 222 3.51 14.72 -13.58
N LYS A 223 3.34 16.01 -13.35
CA LYS A 223 2.63 16.91 -14.24
C LYS A 223 3.24 18.29 -14.13
N TYR A 224 3.43 18.93 -15.27
CA TYR A 224 3.71 20.35 -15.30
C TYR A 224 2.38 21.12 -15.26
N ASP A 225 2.22 21.98 -14.27
CA ASP A 225 1.06 22.87 -14.20
C ASP A 225 1.41 24.19 -14.89
N SER A 226 0.94 24.35 -16.14
CA SER A 226 1.17 25.53 -16.95
C SER A 226 0.65 26.82 -16.33
N ARG A 227 -0.32 26.73 -15.40
CA ARG A 227 -0.87 27.91 -14.70
C ARG A 227 0.05 28.41 -13.60
N SER A 228 0.63 27.51 -12.82
CA SER A 228 1.53 27.86 -11.71
C SER A 228 3.00 27.89 -12.11
N GLY A 229 3.35 27.33 -13.27
CA GLY A 229 4.74 27.13 -13.69
C GLY A 229 5.46 26.07 -12.85
N ALA A 230 4.72 25.30 -12.04
CA ALA A 230 5.29 24.38 -11.08
C ALA A 230 5.30 22.94 -11.60
N LEU A 231 6.38 22.22 -11.29
CA LEU A 231 6.41 20.77 -11.44
C LEU A 231 5.71 20.13 -10.25
N GLN A 232 4.61 19.46 -10.50
CA GLN A 232 3.92 18.64 -9.52
C GLN A 232 4.35 17.18 -9.68
N TYR A 233 4.59 16.50 -8.57
CA TYR A 233 5.01 15.10 -8.56
C TYR A 233 4.22 14.32 -7.51
N GLY A 234 4.15 13.00 -7.68
CA GLY A 234 3.54 12.08 -6.73
C GLY A 234 4.13 10.69 -6.84
N PHE A 235 4.43 10.09 -5.71
CA PHE A 235 4.87 8.72 -5.56
C PHE A 235 3.80 7.96 -4.81
N THR A 236 3.39 6.80 -5.34
CA THR A 236 2.35 5.98 -4.72
C THR A 236 2.89 4.61 -4.39
N LYS A 237 2.56 4.09 -3.20
CA LYS A 237 2.90 2.73 -2.79
C LYS A 237 1.80 2.14 -1.92
N ARG A 238 1.55 0.85 -2.11
CA ARG A 238 0.59 0.09 -1.33
C ARG A 238 1.30 -0.66 -0.20
N PHE A 239 0.72 -0.56 0.99
CA PHE A 239 1.13 -1.23 2.21
C PHE A 239 0.01 -2.17 2.66
N PRO A 240 0.01 -3.44 2.20
CA PRO A 240 -0.97 -4.41 2.66
C PRO A 240 -0.84 -4.60 4.17
N LEU A 241 -1.97 -4.74 4.86
CA LEU A 241 -2.07 -4.99 6.30
C LEU A 241 -1.58 -3.85 7.22
N GLU A 242 -1.18 -2.70 6.69
CA GLU A 242 -0.88 -1.51 7.49
C GLU A 242 -2.14 -0.64 7.63
N ASP A 243 -2.37 -0.10 8.83
CA ASP A 243 -3.49 0.80 9.07
C ASP A 243 -3.14 2.25 8.69
N ALA A 244 -4.06 2.93 8.01
CA ALA A 244 -3.84 4.29 7.51
C ALA A 244 -3.70 5.33 8.63
N GLU A 245 -4.43 5.17 9.73
CA GLU A 245 -4.38 6.08 10.88
C GLU A 245 -3.11 5.88 11.70
N GLU A 246 -2.70 4.62 11.90
CA GLU A 246 -1.44 4.31 12.56
C GLU A 246 -0.25 4.90 11.79
N LEU A 247 -0.25 4.75 10.46
CA LEU A 247 0.78 5.34 9.60
C LEU A 247 0.79 6.86 9.68
N LEU A 248 -0.37 7.52 9.56
CA LEU A 248 -0.49 8.97 9.71
C LEU A 248 0.05 9.43 11.07
N THR A 249 -0.39 8.78 12.16
CA THR A 249 -0.02 9.16 13.53
C THR A 249 1.48 9.05 13.72
N LYS A 250 2.08 7.97 13.22
CA LYS A 250 3.53 7.79 13.26
C LYS A 250 4.27 8.85 12.45
N SER A 251 3.81 9.17 11.24
CA SER A 251 4.42 10.24 10.43
C SER A 251 4.30 11.58 11.15
N TRP A 252 3.11 11.92 11.68
CA TRP A 252 2.88 13.14 12.47
C TRP A 252 3.86 13.27 13.64
N ASP A 253 4.02 12.21 14.44
CA ASP A 253 4.95 12.19 15.57
C ASP A 253 6.41 12.39 15.16
N ILE A 254 6.79 11.94 13.96
CA ILE A 254 8.13 12.17 13.42
C ILE A 254 8.29 13.62 12.99
N PHE A 255 7.32 14.19 12.27
CA PHE A 255 7.42 15.57 11.78
C PHE A 255 7.40 16.62 12.89
N LEU A 256 6.82 16.30 14.05
CA LEU A 256 6.80 17.19 15.22
C LEU A 256 8.02 17.02 16.14
N ASP A 257 8.81 15.96 16.00
CA ASP A 257 9.96 15.65 16.83
C ASP A 257 11.25 15.91 16.03
N ALA A 258 11.95 17.00 16.36
CA ALA A 258 13.08 17.46 15.57
C ALA A 258 14.23 16.44 15.45
N PRO A 259 14.66 15.73 16.53
CA PRO A 259 15.62 14.62 16.40
C PRO A 259 15.15 13.49 15.47
N LYS A 260 13.89 13.04 15.59
CA LYS A 260 13.34 11.99 14.72
C LYS A 260 13.27 12.47 13.27
N PHE A 261 12.79 13.69 13.05
CA PHE A 261 12.73 14.31 11.73
C PHE A 261 14.12 14.41 11.09
N LYS A 262 15.14 14.90 11.83
CA LYS A 262 16.53 14.93 11.34
C LYS A 262 16.98 13.54 10.90
N THR A 263 16.78 12.55 11.77
CA THR A 263 17.20 11.16 11.53
C THR A 263 16.50 10.54 10.33
N MET A 264 15.25 10.93 10.08
CA MET A 264 14.44 10.41 8.98
C MET A 264 14.75 11.11 7.65
N SER A 265 14.75 12.44 7.64
CA SER A 265 14.73 13.20 6.40
C SER A 265 16.11 13.47 5.83
N PHE A 266 17.15 13.55 6.66
CA PHE A 266 18.46 14.02 6.23
C PHE A 266 19.58 13.04 6.55
N ASP A 267 20.70 13.21 5.86
CA ASP A 267 21.95 12.57 6.26
C ASP A 267 22.41 13.08 7.64
N ARG A 268 23.16 12.24 8.39
CA ARG A 268 23.65 12.58 9.73
C ARG A 268 24.49 13.87 9.76
N SER A 269 25.17 14.16 8.65
CA SER A 269 26.03 15.33 8.52
C SER A 269 25.28 16.65 8.33
N VAL A 270 23.99 16.61 7.96
CA VAL A 270 23.17 17.82 7.83
C VAL A 270 22.84 18.35 9.21
N ASN A 271 23.15 19.63 9.46
CA ASN A 271 22.74 20.30 10.67
C ASN A 271 21.35 20.90 10.49
N ILE A 272 20.50 20.77 11.52
CA ILE A 272 19.12 21.22 11.47
C ILE A 272 18.81 22.02 12.73
N ARG A 273 18.08 23.10 12.54
CA ARG A 273 17.42 23.85 13.60
C ARG A 273 15.92 23.80 13.38
N TYR A 274 15.19 23.51 14.44
CA TYR A 274 13.74 23.37 14.44
C TYR A 274 13.16 24.18 15.58
N GLU A 275 12.17 25.01 15.28
CA GLU A 275 11.47 25.84 16.26
C GLU A 275 9.95 25.76 16.01
N VAL A 276 9.18 25.49 17.06
CA VAL A 276 7.72 25.64 17.01
C VAL A 276 7.38 27.10 17.24
N LEU A 277 6.91 27.78 16.20
CA LEU A 277 6.55 29.21 16.26
C LEU A 277 5.15 29.42 16.85
N GLN A 278 4.21 28.55 16.50
CA GLN A 278 2.83 28.65 16.93
C GLN A 278 2.12 27.29 16.86
N ARG A 279 1.40 26.91 17.92
CA ARG A 279 0.53 25.72 17.93
C ARG A 279 -0.93 26.18 17.99
N MET A 280 -1.71 25.84 16.96
CA MET A 280 -3.12 26.23 16.86
C MET A 280 -4.05 25.17 17.44
N SER A 281 -3.72 23.90 17.17
CA SER A 281 -4.43 22.73 17.70
C SER A 281 -3.48 21.52 17.71
N ASP A 282 -3.99 20.34 18.08
CA ASP A 282 -3.22 19.09 18.01
C ASP A 282 -2.94 18.63 16.56
N ASP A 283 -3.64 19.21 15.58
CA ASP A 283 -3.58 18.84 14.17
C ASP A 283 -3.00 19.94 13.27
N LEU A 284 -2.58 21.07 13.84
CA LEU A 284 -2.12 22.25 13.09
C LEU A 284 -1.05 23.03 13.87
N VAL A 285 0.15 23.09 13.31
CA VAL A 285 1.30 23.79 13.88
C VAL A 285 2.00 24.64 12.82
N ILE A 286 2.64 25.72 13.26
CA ILE A 286 3.56 26.52 12.46
C ILE A 286 4.96 26.34 13.03
N VAL A 287 5.90 26.01 12.15
CA VAL A 287 7.28 25.71 12.53
C VAL A 287 8.24 26.46 11.63
N ARG A 288 9.40 26.79 12.20
CA ARG A 288 10.57 27.22 11.43
C ARG A 288 11.55 26.06 11.34
N ARG A 289 12.13 25.89 10.15
CA ARG A 289 13.15 24.88 9.87
C ARG A 289 14.30 25.51 9.12
N ASP A 290 15.48 25.45 9.73
CA ASP A 290 16.73 25.84 9.09
C ASP A 290 17.58 24.58 8.93
N HIS A 291 18.22 24.39 7.77
CA HIS A 291 19.16 23.29 7.59
C HIS A 291 20.41 23.73 6.85
N LYS A 292 21.54 23.17 7.28
CA LYS A 292 22.88 23.46 6.79
C LYS A 292 23.51 22.16 6.32
N ILE A 293 23.71 22.07 5.01
CA ILE A 293 24.36 20.92 4.36
C ILE A 293 25.88 21.17 4.40
N PRO A 294 26.69 20.18 4.77
CA PRO A 294 28.15 20.29 4.68
C PRO A 294 28.60 20.63 3.27
N ASN A 295 29.63 21.47 3.13
CA ASN A 295 30.20 21.91 1.86
C ASN A 295 29.29 22.82 1.01
N VAL A 296 28.09 23.17 1.48
CA VAL A 296 27.25 24.22 0.88
C VAL A 296 27.31 25.43 1.79
N GLU A 297 27.80 26.57 1.31
CA GLU A 297 27.92 27.81 2.12
C GLU A 297 26.55 28.39 2.54
N THR A 298 25.50 28.01 1.83
CA THR A 298 24.13 28.43 2.10
C THR A 298 23.47 27.66 3.24
N THR A 299 22.73 28.37 4.11
CA THR A 299 21.76 27.83 5.07
C THR A 299 20.36 27.98 4.47
N PHE A 300 19.62 26.89 4.40
CA PHE A 300 18.28 26.88 3.84
C PHE A 300 17.26 27.10 4.95
N VAL A 301 16.38 28.09 4.79
CA VAL A 301 15.43 28.57 5.80
C VAL A 301 14.01 28.45 5.27
N SER A 302 13.09 27.95 6.08
CA SER A 302 11.67 27.95 5.74
C SER A 302 10.79 28.11 6.99
N VAL A 303 9.64 28.73 6.80
CA VAL A 303 8.56 28.79 7.79
C VAL A 303 7.37 28.06 7.20
N GLN A 304 6.87 27.05 7.90
CA GLN A 304 5.94 26.09 7.34
C GLN A 304 4.72 25.94 8.24
N VAL A 305 3.54 25.91 7.62
CA VAL A 305 2.34 25.34 8.24
C VAL A 305 2.36 23.83 8.02
N ILE A 306 2.22 23.07 9.11
CA ILE A 306 2.11 21.61 9.09
C ILE A 306 0.78 21.24 9.71
N PHE A 307 -0.01 20.47 8.97
CA PHE A 307 -1.33 20.06 9.42
C PHE A 307 -1.70 18.66 8.97
N ARG A 308 -2.61 18.04 9.70
CA ARG A 308 -3.25 16.79 9.29
C ARG A 308 -4.76 16.95 9.26
N VAL A 309 -5.41 16.26 8.33
CA VAL A 309 -6.86 16.31 8.15
C VAL A 309 -7.38 14.93 7.76
N GLN A 310 -8.53 14.55 8.32
CA GLN A 310 -9.25 13.36 7.90
C GLN A 310 -10.03 13.66 6.61
N THR A 311 -9.95 12.75 5.64
CA THR A 311 -10.66 12.83 4.36
C THR A 311 -11.65 11.68 4.23
N ALA A 312 -12.50 11.74 3.19
CA ALA A 312 -13.46 10.68 2.91
C ALA A 312 -12.80 9.31 2.69
N ILE A 313 -11.61 9.28 2.10
CA ILE A 313 -10.89 8.06 1.73
C ILE A 313 -9.76 7.69 2.71
N GLY A 314 -9.49 8.52 3.72
CA GLY A 314 -8.37 8.28 4.63
C GLY A 314 -7.94 9.54 5.37
N TYR A 315 -6.65 9.84 5.29
CA TYR A 315 -6.05 10.99 5.98
C TYR A 315 -5.05 11.72 5.08
N THR A 316 -4.76 12.98 5.40
CA THR A 316 -3.76 13.78 4.72
C THR A 316 -2.89 14.48 5.76
N LEU A 317 -1.58 14.43 5.55
CA LEU A 317 -0.57 15.22 6.25
C LEU A 317 0.03 16.18 5.23
N CYS A 318 0.06 17.47 5.54
CA CYS A 318 0.51 18.50 4.62
C CYS A 318 1.51 19.42 5.29
N MET A 319 2.46 19.90 4.49
CA MET A 319 3.50 20.84 4.84
C MET A 319 3.59 21.88 3.74
N ARG A 320 3.37 23.14 4.09
CA ARG A 320 3.42 24.24 3.12
C ARG A 320 4.20 25.40 3.69
N THR A 321 5.17 25.91 2.95
CA THR A 321 5.86 27.14 3.29
C THR A 321 4.87 28.31 3.25
N ILE A 322 4.92 29.16 4.25
CA ILE A 322 4.10 30.36 4.37
C ILE A 322 4.98 31.61 4.23
N PRO A 323 4.44 32.72 3.72
CA PRO A 323 5.17 33.99 3.70
C PRO A 323 5.56 34.41 5.12
N SER A 324 6.79 34.86 5.29
CA SER A 324 7.30 35.41 6.56
C SER A 324 8.20 36.61 6.25
N PRO A 325 7.62 37.74 5.81
CA PRO A 325 8.38 38.89 5.32
C PRO A 325 9.35 39.45 6.37
N GLU A 326 9.02 39.38 7.64
CA GLU A 326 9.86 39.79 8.76
C GLU A 326 11.14 38.94 8.91
N ILE A 327 11.06 37.64 8.62
CA ILE A 327 12.22 36.74 8.60
C ILE A 327 13.00 36.92 7.30
N GLN A 328 12.31 37.00 6.16
CA GLN A 328 12.92 37.17 4.83
C GLN A 328 13.72 38.48 4.71
N LYS A 329 13.20 39.59 5.25
CA LYS A 329 13.89 40.89 5.25
C LYS A 329 15.20 40.89 6.05
N MET A 330 15.32 39.99 7.02
CA MET A 330 16.48 39.88 7.91
C MET A 330 17.45 38.78 7.45
N GLN A 331 17.25 38.21 6.25
CA GLN A 331 18.12 37.18 5.73
C GLN A 331 19.50 37.71 5.40
N GLU A 332 20.50 36.95 5.84
CA GLU A 332 21.89 37.22 5.51
C GLU A 332 22.23 36.61 4.14
N PRO A 333 23.31 37.07 3.46
CA PRO A 333 23.66 36.57 2.11
C PRO A 333 23.92 35.06 2.03
N HIS A 334 24.26 34.45 3.17
CA HIS A 334 24.47 33.01 3.28
C HIS A 334 23.16 32.24 3.54
N GLU A 335 22.00 32.89 3.58
CA GLU A 335 20.70 32.27 3.82
C GLU A 335 19.84 32.26 2.54
N TYR A 336 19.08 31.18 2.35
CA TYR A 336 18.15 31.05 1.24
C TYR A 336 16.78 30.64 1.77
N PHE A 337 15.77 31.50 1.58
CA PHE A 337 14.38 31.15 1.90
C PHE A 337 13.84 30.27 0.79
N TYR A 338 13.46 29.04 1.11
CA TYR A 338 13.01 28.10 0.09
C TYR A 338 11.54 27.73 0.30
N ASP A 339 10.83 27.64 -0.82
CA ASP A 339 9.44 27.25 -0.86
C ASP A 339 9.34 25.71 -0.90
N ILE A 340 8.45 25.17 -0.08
CA ILE A 340 8.09 23.76 -0.09
C ILE A 340 6.58 23.68 -0.05
N PHE A 341 6.02 22.91 -0.97
CA PHE A 341 4.67 22.40 -0.81
C PHE A 341 4.67 20.89 -0.98
N HIS A 342 4.47 20.18 0.12
CA HIS A 342 4.54 18.72 0.20
C HIS A 342 3.38 18.16 1.00
N TRP A 343 2.83 17.03 0.56
CA TRP A 343 1.79 16.32 1.30
C TRP A 343 1.89 14.81 1.15
N ALA A 344 1.43 14.11 2.17
CA ALA A 344 1.26 12.68 2.20
C ALA A 344 -0.22 12.32 2.42
N GLN A 345 -0.77 11.47 1.57
CA GLN A 345 -2.13 10.94 1.72
C GLN A 345 -2.06 9.47 2.11
N PHE A 346 -2.79 9.12 3.16
CA PHE A 346 -2.89 7.78 3.72
C PHE A 346 -4.30 7.26 3.41
N ASN A 347 -4.46 6.67 2.24
CA ASN A 347 -5.75 6.19 1.74
C ASN A 347 -6.03 4.79 2.28
N ARG A 348 -7.23 4.59 2.85
CA ARG A 348 -7.68 3.28 3.31
C ARG A 348 -7.92 2.37 2.11
N MET A 349 -7.33 1.18 2.14
CA MET A 349 -7.63 0.12 1.17
C MET A 349 -8.59 -0.88 1.79
N TYR A 350 -9.52 -1.37 0.98
CA TYR A 350 -10.47 -2.39 1.35
C TYR A 350 -10.34 -3.61 0.44
N ASP A 351 -10.61 -4.80 0.96
CA ASP A 351 -10.69 -6.02 0.17
C ASP A 351 -12.04 -6.12 -0.56
N GLU A 352 -12.23 -7.19 -1.34
CA GLU A 352 -13.47 -7.47 -2.09
C GLU A 352 -14.71 -7.60 -1.19
N PHE A 353 -14.51 -7.84 0.11
CA PHE A 353 -15.57 -7.99 1.10
C PHE A 353 -15.81 -6.70 1.91
N GLY A 354 -15.09 -5.62 1.59
CA GLY A 354 -15.18 -4.34 2.30
C GLY A 354 -14.42 -4.29 3.64
N ASN A 355 -13.58 -5.28 3.94
CA ASN A 355 -12.75 -5.25 5.13
C ASN A 355 -11.47 -4.42 4.89
N PRO A 356 -10.89 -3.78 5.92
CA PRO A 356 -9.60 -3.10 5.80
C PRO A 356 -8.51 -4.07 5.31
N ALA A 357 -7.89 -3.73 4.17
CA ALA A 357 -6.87 -4.54 3.51
C ALA A 357 -5.47 -3.91 3.55
N GLY A 358 -5.38 -2.66 3.96
CA GLY A 358 -4.11 -1.95 4.15
C GLY A 358 -4.25 -0.44 3.91
N CYS A 359 -3.12 0.18 3.61
CA CYS A 359 -3.02 1.60 3.28
C CYS A 359 -2.34 1.80 1.92
N GLU A 360 -2.88 2.67 1.08
CA GLU A 360 -2.16 3.24 -0.05
C GLU A 360 -1.61 4.60 0.38
N LEU A 361 -0.28 4.71 0.40
CA LEU A 361 0.41 5.94 0.72
C LEU A 361 0.76 6.64 -0.59
N MET A 362 0.34 7.90 -0.70
CA MET A 362 0.77 8.80 -1.77
C MET A 362 1.58 9.93 -1.14
N SER A 363 2.82 10.12 -1.58
CA SER A 363 3.67 11.24 -1.20
C SER A 363 3.85 12.14 -2.42
N ALA A 364 3.41 13.39 -2.34
CA ALA A 364 3.31 14.29 -3.47
C ALA A 364 3.71 15.72 -3.09
N GLY A 365 3.95 16.56 -4.10
CA GLY A 365 4.37 17.93 -3.86
C GLY A 365 4.41 18.77 -5.12
N SER A 366 4.75 20.04 -4.94
CA SER A 366 4.90 21.03 -6.00
C SER A 366 6.20 21.81 -5.82
N ILE A 367 6.91 22.05 -6.92
CA ILE A 367 8.17 22.80 -6.97
C ILE A 367 8.03 23.93 -7.99
N GLY A 368 8.10 25.17 -7.52
CA GLY A 368 7.82 26.39 -8.31
C GLY A 368 9.02 27.05 -9.02
N ASP A 369 10.24 26.49 -8.96
CA ASP A 369 11.43 27.08 -9.59
C ASP A 369 12.26 26.02 -10.35
N GLN A 370 12.56 26.31 -11.62
CA GLN A 370 13.13 25.41 -12.64
C GLN A 370 14.62 25.64 -12.94
N ASN A 371 15.41 26.25 -12.05
CA ASN A 371 16.85 26.04 -12.17
C ASN A 371 17.14 24.54 -11.97
N GLN A 372 17.24 23.78 -13.07
CA GLN A 372 17.22 22.30 -13.15
C GLN A 372 18.15 21.61 -12.14
N LEU A 373 19.29 22.24 -11.82
CA LEU A 373 20.26 21.76 -10.84
C LEU A 373 19.73 21.76 -9.40
N LYS A 374 18.92 22.75 -9.00
CA LYS A 374 18.32 22.85 -7.66
C LYS A 374 17.13 21.91 -7.51
N SER A 375 16.27 21.82 -8.52
CA SER A 375 15.11 20.93 -8.52
C SER A 375 15.49 19.45 -8.53
N THR A 376 16.60 19.07 -9.18
CA THR A 376 17.09 17.68 -9.18
C THR A 376 17.63 17.25 -7.81
N TYR A 377 18.38 18.11 -7.13
CA TYR A 377 18.82 17.86 -5.75
C TYR A 377 17.63 17.72 -4.80
N TRP A 378 16.65 18.62 -4.88
CA TRP A 378 15.45 18.57 -4.05
C TRP A 378 14.59 17.34 -4.32
N LEU A 379 14.38 16.98 -5.58
CA LEU A 379 13.66 15.76 -5.94
C LEU A 379 14.41 14.51 -5.45
N PHE A 380 15.74 14.49 -5.56
CA PHE A 380 16.58 13.41 -5.03
C PHE A 380 16.48 13.31 -3.50
N GLU A 381 16.64 14.41 -2.76
CA GLU A 381 16.51 14.41 -1.30
C GLU A 381 15.10 14.05 -0.85
N LEU A 382 14.08 14.42 -1.63
CA LEU A 382 12.70 14.06 -1.35
C LEU A 382 12.43 12.58 -1.61
N VAL A 383 12.95 12.03 -2.71
CA VAL A 383 12.93 10.59 -2.97
C VAL A 383 13.70 9.82 -1.88
N CYS A 384 14.88 10.30 -1.48
CA CYS A 384 15.65 9.72 -0.38
C CYS A 384 14.91 9.82 0.95
N SER A 385 14.20 10.92 1.22
CA SER A 385 13.36 11.09 2.41
C SER A 385 12.20 10.09 2.43
N ILE A 386 11.50 9.93 1.31
CA ILE A 386 10.42 8.94 1.14
C ILE A 386 10.94 7.51 1.33
N LEU A 387 12.13 7.20 0.81
CA LEU A 387 12.78 5.90 0.99
C LEU A 387 13.28 5.68 2.43
N ARG A 388 13.71 6.73 3.14
CA ARG A 388 14.12 6.69 4.55
C ARG A 388 12.94 6.55 5.51
N GLU A 389 11.84 7.27 5.27
CA GLU A 389 10.59 7.19 6.06
C GLU A 389 10.08 5.75 6.16
N LEU A 390 10.29 4.94 5.12
CA LEU A 390 9.73 3.59 5.00
C LEU A 390 10.75 2.45 5.04
N SER A 391 12.04 2.76 5.08
CA SER A 391 13.09 1.80 5.46
C SER A 391 13.22 1.66 6.99
N MET A 392 12.56 2.54 7.75
CA MET A 392 12.36 2.31 9.17
C MET A 392 11.73 0.93 9.39
N PRO A 393 12.20 0.15 10.39
CA PRO A 393 11.41 -0.94 10.89
C PRO A 393 10.11 -0.31 11.42
N MET A 394 9.02 -0.37 10.64
CA MET A 394 7.67 -0.43 11.19
C MET A 394 7.82 -1.29 12.42
N LYS A 395 7.55 -0.75 13.62
CA LYS A 395 7.67 -1.51 14.87
C LYS A 395 6.96 -2.82 14.57
N LYS A 396 7.75 -3.88 14.37
CA LYS A 396 7.22 -5.22 14.25
C LYS A 396 6.55 -5.35 15.59
N THR A 397 5.22 -5.27 15.62
CA THR A 397 4.43 -5.63 16.81
C THR A 397 5.14 -6.82 17.39
N ASN A 398 5.49 -6.75 18.68
CA ASN A 398 6.33 -7.70 19.41
C ASN A 398 5.74 -9.13 19.47
N ASN A 399 5.06 -9.59 18.43
CA ASN A 399 4.78 -10.98 18.16
C ASN A 399 6.05 -11.68 17.66
N SER A 400 7.02 -11.83 18.56
CA SER A 400 8.10 -12.82 18.45
C SER A 400 7.56 -14.19 18.04
N ALA A 401 6.34 -14.53 18.48
CA ALA A 401 5.59 -15.71 18.08
C ALA A 401 5.24 -15.75 16.58
N GLN A 402 4.85 -14.63 15.97
CA GLN A 402 4.48 -14.57 14.56
C GLN A 402 5.72 -14.54 13.66
N ARG A 403 6.81 -13.92 14.12
CA ARG A 403 8.14 -13.99 13.46
C ARG A 403 8.72 -15.40 13.52
N ALA A 404 8.65 -16.07 14.67
CA ALA A 404 9.05 -17.46 14.83
C ALA A 404 8.20 -18.39 13.97
N ARG A 405 6.88 -18.15 13.87
CA ARG A 405 5.98 -18.89 12.96
C ARG A 405 6.38 -18.69 11.50
N ARG A 406 6.62 -17.45 11.04
CA ARG A 406 7.06 -17.17 9.65
C ARG A 406 8.41 -17.82 9.32
N LEU A 407 9.42 -17.68 10.18
CA LEU A 407 10.73 -18.34 10.03
C LEU A 407 10.59 -19.87 10.01
N LYS A 408 9.73 -20.44 10.86
CA LYS A 408 9.48 -21.89 10.89
C LYS A 408 8.75 -22.37 9.64
N ILE A 409 7.82 -21.58 9.10
CA ILE A 409 7.13 -21.86 7.84
C ILE A 409 8.12 -21.78 6.66
N GLU A 410 8.98 -20.76 6.63
CA GLU A 410 9.96 -20.59 5.56
C GLU A 410 11.03 -21.68 5.61
N LYS A 411 11.57 -22.02 6.79
CA LYS A 411 12.52 -23.12 6.99
C LYS A 411 11.91 -24.46 6.58
N LYS A 412 10.67 -24.75 7.00
CA LYS A 412 9.93 -25.95 6.57
C LYS A 412 9.65 -25.95 5.06
N SER A 413 9.44 -24.79 4.44
CA SER A 413 9.24 -24.65 2.99
C SER A 413 10.53 -24.88 2.21
N ARG A 414 11.67 -24.32 2.66
CA ARG A 414 13.00 -24.57 2.08
C ARG A 414 13.39 -26.04 2.21
N GLN A 415 13.18 -26.64 3.37
CA GLN A 415 13.48 -28.05 3.62
C GLN A 415 12.61 -28.99 2.78
N ARG A 416 11.31 -28.69 2.61
CA ARG A 416 10.43 -29.43 1.69
C ARG A 416 10.90 -29.29 0.23
N ARG A 417 11.29 -28.10 -0.21
CA ARG A 417 11.80 -27.87 -1.58
C ARG A 417 13.12 -28.59 -1.85
N GLN A 418 14.06 -28.58 -0.89
CA GLN A 418 15.30 -29.34 -0.99
C GLN A 418 15.06 -30.85 -0.98
N GLY A 419 14.17 -31.34 -0.10
CA GLY A 419 13.77 -32.74 -0.06
C GLY A 419 13.15 -33.20 -1.39
N SER A 420 12.21 -32.43 -1.95
CA SER A 420 11.62 -32.73 -3.26
C SER A 420 12.66 -32.72 -4.40
N LEU A 421 13.64 -31.81 -4.37
CA LEU A 421 14.73 -31.78 -5.35
C LEU A 421 15.66 -33.00 -5.25
N ILE A 422 15.94 -33.48 -4.03
CA ILE A 422 16.75 -34.68 -3.82
C ILE A 422 16.01 -35.92 -4.32
N VAL A 423 14.73 -36.08 -3.95
CA VAL A 423 13.89 -37.20 -4.41
C VAL A 423 13.79 -37.22 -5.93
N MET A 424 13.50 -36.07 -6.56
CA MET A 424 13.47 -35.99 -8.03
C MET A 424 14.84 -36.34 -8.65
N ARG A 425 15.95 -35.91 -8.06
CA ARG A 425 17.30 -36.24 -8.56
C ARG A 425 17.59 -37.73 -8.48
N ASP A 426 17.16 -38.39 -7.41
CA ASP A 426 17.39 -39.82 -7.23
C ASP A 426 16.45 -40.65 -8.12
N GLU A 427 15.21 -40.22 -8.32
CA GLU A 427 14.29 -40.81 -9.31
C GLU A 427 14.85 -40.69 -10.74
N VAL A 428 15.42 -39.55 -11.13
CA VAL A 428 16.10 -39.41 -12.43
C VAL A 428 17.21 -40.45 -12.56
N LYS A 429 18.06 -40.62 -11.54
CA LYS A 429 19.17 -41.58 -11.58
C LYS A 429 18.70 -43.03 -11.62
N VAL A 430 17.57 -43.36 -11.00
CA VAL A 430 16.97 -44.70 -11.09
C VAL A 430 16.47 -44.94 -12.50
N LEU A 431 15.69 -44.00 -13.05
CA LEU A 431 15.17 -44.09 -14.41
C LEU A 431 16.28 -44.14 -15.47
N GLU A 432 17.37 -43.38 -15.27
CA GLU A 432 18.55 -43.41 -16.14
C GLU A 432 19.25 -44.78 -16.11
N ARG A 433 19.38 -45.39 -14.92
CA ARG A 433 19.94 -46.74 -14.78
C ARG A 433 19.06 -47.82 -15.40
N GLU A 434 17.75 -47.74 -15.21
CA GLU A 434 16.80 -48.66 -15.84
C GLU A 434 16.85 -48.53 -17.37
N TYR A 435 16.90 -47.31 -17.89
CA TYR A 435 17.04 -47.07 -19.32
C TYR A 435 18.35 -47.64 -19.88
N LEU A 436 19.48 -47.41 -19.20
CA LEU A 436 20.77 -47.97 -19.60
C LEU A 436 20.78 -49.50 -19.55
N HIS A 437 20.13 -50.11 -18.56
CA HIS A 437 20.04 -51.56 -18.44
C HIS A 437 19.17 -52.15 -19.56
N LEU A 438 18.07 -51.50 -19.92
CA LEU A 438 17.22 -51.88 -21.05
C LEU A 438 18.00 -51.74 -22.37
N ALA A 439 18.71 -50.64 -22.58
CA ALA A 439 19.52 -50.40 -23.77
C ALA A 439 20.65 -51.44 -23.93
N LEU A 440 21.36 -51.77 -22.84
CA LEU A 440 22.41 -52.79 -22.84
C LEU A 440 21.86 -54.20 -23.13
N ASN A 441 20.68 -54.53 -22.60
CA ASN A 441 20.02 -55.81 -22.87
C ASN A 441 19.61 -55.92 -24.34
N VAL A 442 19.08 -54.85 -24.93
CA VAL A 442 18.79 -54.79 -26.38
C VAL A 442 20.06 -54.99 -27.19
N ALA A 443 21.15 -54.28 -26.86
CA ALA A 443 22.43 -54.40 -27.57
C ALA A 443 23.08 -55.80 -27.45
N LYS A 444 23.00 -56.45 -26.28
CA LYS A 444 23.48 -57.83 -26.09
C LYS A 444 22.67 -58.84 -26.89
N LYS A 445 21.34 -58.70 -26.91
CA LYS A 445 20.46 -59.55 -27.72
C LYS A 445 20.75 -59.39 -29.22
N SER A 446 20.95 -58.16 -29.71
CA SER A 446 21.35 -57.93 -31.11
C SER A 446 22.70 -58.55 -31.47
N ARG A 447 23.68 -58.56 -30.56
CA ARG A 447 24.98 -59.22 -30.81
C ARG A 447 24.87 -60.75 -30.80
N GLN A 448 24.07 -61.34 -29.92
CA GLN A 448 23.83 -62.79 -29.89
C GLN A 448 23.06 -63.28 -31.13
N ALA A 449 22.13 -62.47 -31.65
CA ALA A 449 21.46 -62.76 -32.92
C ALA A 449 22.43 -62.72 -34.12
N ALA A 450 23.49 -61.91 -34.07
CA ALA A 450 24.47 -61.79 -35.14
C ALA A 450 25.53 -62.91 -35.16
N THR A 451 25.81 -63.57 -34.02
CA THR A 451 26.80 -64.66 -33.91
C THR A 451 26.20 -66.06 -33.97
N SER A 452 24.88 -66.21 -33.84
CA SER A 452 24.19 -67.49 -34.00
C SER A 452 23.85 -67.76 -35.47
N LYS A 453 24.86 -68.16 -36.26
CA LYS A 453 24.68 -68.49 -37.69
C LYS A 453 24.39 -69.98 -37.98
N TYR A 454 24.30 -70.82 -36.95
CA TYR A 454 23.95 -72.23 -37.06
C TYR A 454 23.31 -72.72 -35.76
N VAL A 455 21.99 -72.56 -35.63
CA VAL A 455 21.19 -73.26 -34.61
C VAL A 455 19.86 -73.69 -35.24
N SER A 456 19.52 -74.95 -34.96
CA SER A 456 18.43 -75.77 -35.47
C SER A 456 17.03 -75.15 -35.30
N GLU A 457 16.12 -75.48 -36.23
CA GLU A 457 14.75 -74.94 -36.39
C GLU A 457 13.74 -75.28 -35.27
N ASP A 458 14.10 -76.05 -34.24
CA ASP A 458 13.11 -76.62 -33.30
C ASP A 458 12.96 -75.91 -31.93
N ASP A 459 13.67 -74.81 -31.67
CA ASP A 459 13.61 -74.09 -30.37
C ASP A 459 13.09 -72.65 -30.47
N LEU A 460 12.15 -72.41 -31.40
CA LEU A 460 11.65 -71.08 -31.76
C LEU A 460 10.45 -70.56 -30.94
N HIS A 461 10.10 -71.14 -29.79
CA HIS A 461 8.88 -70.75 -29.06
C HIS A 461 9.07 -70.14 -27.66
N GLU A 462 10.30 -69.88 -27.20
CA GLU A 462 10.48 -69.36 -25.83
C GLU A 462 11.39 -68.13 -25.68
N ARG A 463 11.66 -67.38 -26.77
CA ARG A 463 12.47 -66.15 -26.67
C ARG A 463 11.90 -64.95 -27.41
N ASP A 464 10.62 -64.66 -27.20
CA ASP A 464 10.04 -63.36 -27.55
C ASP A 464 9.40 -62.67 -26.34
N ILE A 465 10.24 -62.30 -25.37
CA ILE A 465 9.93 -61.17 -24.49
C ILE A 465 10.32 -59.91 -25.26
N LEU A 466 9.47 -59.56 -26.24
CA LEU A 466 9.46 -58.26 -26.89
C LEU A 466 9.10 -57.26 -25.79
N LEU A 467 9.99 -56.31 -25.50
CA LEU A 467 9.65 -55.18 -24.63
C LEU A 467 8.44 -54.48 -25.25
N ASP A 468 7.30 -54.54 -24.57
CA ASP A 468 6.05 -53.92 -25.01
C ASP A 468 6.33 -52.45 -25.37
N PRO A 469 6.18 -52.04 -26.65
CA PRO A 469 6.42 -50.67 -27.09
C PRO A 469 5.66 -49.64 -26.25
N THR A 470 4.54 -50.03 -25.66
CA THR A 470 3.71 -49.22 -24.78
C THR A 470 4.44 -48.87 -23.48
N GLN A 471 5.21 -49.80 -22.90
CA GLN A 471 6.01 -49.55 -21.69
C GLN A 471 7.17 -48.59 -21.96
N VAL A 472 7.86 -48.76 -23.09
CA VAL A 472 8.94 -47.86 -23.52
C VAL A 472 8.40 -46.44 -23.75
N GLN A 473 7.25 -46.33 -24.42
CA GLN A 473 6.61 -45.04 -24.66
C GLN A 473 6.11 -44.38 -23.36
N THR A 474 5.63 -45.18 -22.40
CA THR A 474 5.21 -44.67 -21.08
C THR A 474 6.40 -44.13 -20.27
N LEU A 475 7.52 -44.85 -20.27
CA LEU A 475 8.78 -44.40 -19.66
C LEU A 475 9.29 -43.11 -20.30
N ARG A 476 9.24 -43.02 -21.64
CA ARG A 476 9.61 -41.81 -22.38
C ARG A 476 8.75 -40.61 -22.01
N GLN A 477 7.43 -40.77 -21.90
CA GLN A 477 6.52 -39.69 -21.49
C GLN A 477 6.77 -39.23 -20.04
N LYS A 478 7.01 -40.18 -19.12
CA LYS A 478 7.39 -39.85 -17.73
C LYS A 478 8.69 -39.05 -17.68
N PHE A 479 9.71 -39.47 -18.44
CA PHE A 479 10.98 -38.77 -18.53
C PHE A 479 10.82 -37.34 -19.07
N LEU A 480 10.08 -37.15 -20.17
CA LEU A 480 9.83 -35.83 -20.77
C LEU A 480 9.10 -34.87 -19.81
N ARG A 481 8.11 -35.37 -19.06
CA ARG A 481 7.38 -34.57 -18.06
C ARG A 481 8.30 -34.15 -16.91
N LEU A 482 9.19 -35.03 -16.48
CA LEU A 482 10.16 -34.74 -15.41
C LEU A 482 11.21 -33.72 -15.86
N VAL A 483 11.69 -33.83 -17.10
CA VAL A 483 12.61 -32.86 -17.72
C VAL A 483 11.95 -31.48 -17.81
N SER A 484 10.71 -31.38 -18.28
CA SER A 484 9.97 -30.11 -18.36
C SER A 484 9.81 -29.44 -16.99
N THR A 485 9.45 -30.24 -15.97
CA THR A 485 9.32 -29.76 -14.58
C THR A 485 10.66 -29.24 -14.03
N THR A 486 11.76 -29.93 -14.34
CA THR A 486 13.12 -29.53 -13.95
C THR A 486 13.56 -28.23 -14.61
N VAL A 487 13.23 -28.04 -15.90
CA VAL A 487 13.49 -26.79 -16.64
C VAL A 487 12.71 -25.63 -16.03
N ALA A 488 11.42 -25.82 -15.70
CA ALA A 488 10.61 -24.78 -15.06
C ALA A 488 11.17 -24.38 -13.67
N LEU A 489 11.63 -25.35 -12.87
CA LEU A 489 12.29 -25.10 -11.59
C LEU A 489 13.62 -24.34 -11.77
N ARG A 490 14.45 -24.71 -12.75
CA ARG A 490 15.69 -23.98 -13.08
C ARG A 490 15.41 -22.54 -13.53
N ASN A 491 14.34 -22.30 -14.29
CA ASN A 491 13.97 -20.94 -14.71
C ASN A 491 13.52 -20.08 -13.52
N LYS A 492 12.74 -20.63 -12.60
CA LYS A 492 12.39 -19.95 -11.33
C LYS A 492 13.63 -19.68 -10.47
N GLN A 493 14.56 -20.63 -10.40
CA GLN A 493 15.83 -20.44 -9.72
C GLN A 493 16.68 -19.34 -10.38
N LYS A 494 16.76 -19.30 -11.72
CA LYS A 494 17.44 -18.22 -12.46
C LYS A 494 16.80 -16.86 -12.19
N GLN A 495 15.47 -16.76 -12.13
CA GLN A 495 14.77 -15.53 -11.81
C GLN A 495 15.08 -15.06 -10.37
N PHE A 496 15.13 -16.00 -9.42
CA PHE A 496 15.56 -15.72 -8.05
C PHE A 496 17.03 -15.27 -8.00
N CYS A 497 17.92 -15.92 -8.74
CA CYS A 497 19.31 -15.50 -8.90
C CYS A 497 19.42 -14.13 -9.55
N LYS A 498 18.58 -13.75 -10.53
CA LYS A 498 18.55 -12.39 -11.11
C LYS A 498 18.16 -11.34 -10.07
N ILE A 499 17.18 -11.63 -9.21
CA ILE A 499 16.80 -10.73 -8.09
C ILE A 499 17.96 -10.57 -7.11
N LEU A 500 18.65 -11.66 -6.76
CA LEU A 500 19.87 -11.62 -5.95
C LEU A 500 21.03 -10.93 -6.68
N ASN A 501 21.07 -11.00 -8.01
CA ASN A 501 22.06 -10.35 -8.85
C ASN A 501 21.79 -8.84 -8.98
N VAL A 502 20.56 -8.36 -8.84
CA VAL A 502 20.26 -6.92 -8.70
C VAL A 502 20.82 -6.39 -7.37
N GLN A 503 20.73 -7.19 -6.31
CA GLN A 503 21.40 -6.87 -5.04
C GLN A 503 22.93 -6.95 -5.18
N GLN A 504 23.46 -7.89 -5.97
CA GLN A 504 24.89 -7.97 -6.27
C GLN A 504 25.36 -6.81 -7.16
N LEU A 505 24.58 -6.40 -8.16
CA LEU A 505 24.87 -5.24 -9.00
C LEU A 505 24.84 -3.95 -8.18
N PHE A 506 23.92 -3.83 -7.24
CA PHE A 506 23.94 -2.72 -6.27
C PHE A 506 25.19 -2.76 -5.38
N ARG A 507 25.62 -3.96 -4.95
CA ARG A 507 26.89 -4.16 -4.20
C ARG A 507 28.11 -3.79 -5.03
N ASP A 508 28.21 -4.31 -6.26
CA ASP A 508 29.34 -4.12 -7.17
C ASP A 508 29.41 -2.65 -7.60
N LEU A 509 28.28 -2.02 -7.92
CA LEU A 509 28.21 -0.58 -8.22
C LEU A 509 28.68 0.27 -7.04
N SER A 510 28.25 -0.06 -5.82
CA SER A 510 28.70 0.63 -4.60
C SER A 510 30.19 0.43 -4.34
N GLN A 511 30.74 -0.74 -4.69
CA GLN A 511 32.14 -1.10 -4.47
C GLN A 511 33.08 -0.53 -5.54
N THR A 512 32.64 -0.48 -6.80
CA THR A 512 33.33 0.23 -7.88
C THR A 512 33.39 1.73 -7.60
N LEU A 513 32.27 2.31 -7.14
CA LEU A 513 32.26 3.69 -6.64
C LEU A 513 33.25 3.85 -5.49
N ALA A 514 33.31 2.92 -4.53
CA ALA A 514 34.26 2.99 -3.42
C ALA A 514 35.72 2.97 -3.85
N THR A 515 36.08 2.15 -4.85
CA THR A 515 37.45 2.05 -5.36
C THR A 515 37.90 3.26 -6.17
N GLU A 516 36.99 3.94 -6.87
CA GLU A 516 37.31 5.17 -7.63
C GLU A 516 37.69 6.35 -6.71
N PHE A 517 37.30 6.32 -5.43
CA PHE A 517 37.64 7.36 -4.44
C PHE A 517 38.77 6.95 -3.48
N VAL A 518 39.55 5.90 -3.78
CA VAL A 518 40.65 5.43 -2.89
C VAL A 518 41.91 6.29 -2.98
N ASP A 519 42.22 6.86 -4.14
CA ASP A 519 43.49 7.58 -4.39
C ASP A 519 43.41 9.10 -4.16
N ALA A 520 42.24 9.62 -3.76
CA ALA A 520 42.05 11.04 -3.46
C ALA A 520 41.98 11.25 -1.94
N ASP A 521 43.14 11.48 -1.31
CA ASP A 521 43.28 11.51 0.16
C ASP A 521 42.51 12.63 0.89
N ASN A 522 41.82 13.53 0.17
CA ASN A 522 41.03 14.64 0.73
C ASN A 522 39.61 14.79 0.14
N ASP A 523 39.03 13.76 -0.47
CA ASP A 523 37.70 13.86 -1.08
C ASP A 523 36.55 13.69 -0.05
N PRO A 524 35.70 14.71 0.19
CA PRO A 524 34.55 14.60 1.11
C PRO A 524 33.52 13.55 0.69
N ARG A 525 33.54 13.09 -0.57
CA ARG A 525 32.69 12.00 -1.10
C ARG A 525 33.09 10.62 -0.58
N ARG A 526 34.32 10.46 -0.07
CA ARG A 526 34.82 9.21 0.54
C ARG A 526 33.96 8.79 1.74
N ASN A 527 33.44 9.75 2.52
CA ASN A 527 32.53 9.50 3.65
C ASN A 527 31.16 8.98 3.19
N VAL A 528 30.59 9.53 2.10
CA VAL A 528 29.29 9.09 1.57
C VAL A 528 29.37 7.64 1.07
N VAL A 529 30.48 7.27 0.42
CA VAL A 529 30.70 5.90 -0.07
C VAL A 529 31.08 4.93 1.06
N TYR A 530 31.84 5.38 2.07
CA TYR A 530 32.04 4.63 3.33
C TYR A 530 30.72 4.36 4.08
N HIS A 531 29.75 5.27 3.97
CA HIS A 531 28.45 5.10 4.62
C HIS A 531 27.50 4.15 3.86
N ALA A 532 27.54 4.13 2.53
CA ALA A 532 26.88 3.09 1.72
C ALA A 532 27.46 1.70 2.01
N THR A 533 28.77 1.61 2.27
CA THR A 533 29.43 0.39 2.73
C THR A 533 29.23 0.09 4.21
N CYS A 534 28.92 1.05 5.11
CA CYS A 534 28.56 0.76 6.51
C CYS A 534 27.18 0.08 6.68
N TYR A 535 26.28 0.22 5.70
CA TYR A 535 25.04 -0.57 5.63
C TYR A 535 25.29 -2.08 5.48
N ARG A 536 26.51 -2.48 5.09
CA ARG A 536 27.04 -3.86 5.10
C ARG A 536 26.89 -4.53 6.48
N ASP A 537 27.25 -3.84 7.56
CA ASP A 537 27.42 -4.49 8.86
C ASP A 537 26.09 -4.65 9.61
N VAL A 538 25.13 -3.74 9.38
CA VAL A 538 23.80 -3.82 9.99
C VAL A 538 22.91 -4.87 9.31
N LEU A 539 23.09 -5.12 8.00
CA LEU A 539 22.33 -6.15 7.28
C LEU A 539 22.97 -7.55 7.38
N CYS A 540 24.30 -7.66 7.48
CA CYS A 540 24.99 -8.95 7.64
C CYS A 540 24.95 -9.52 9.06
N HIS A 541 24.78 -8.70 10.11
CA HIS A 541 24.58 -9.21 11.48
C HIS A 541 23.15 -9.73 11.76
N HIS A 542 22.25 -9.67 10.79
CA HIS A 542 20.85 -10.09 10.94
C HIS A 542 20.36 -11.09 9.87
N ALA A 543 21.27 -11.70 9.11
CA ALA A 543 21.00 -12.82 8.21
C ALA A 543 21.26 -14.18 8.88
#